data_AF-A0A176YZ61-F1
#
_entry.id   AF-A0A176YZ61-F1
#
_cell.length_a   1.000
_cell.length_b   1.000
_cell.length_c   1.000
_cell.angle_alpha   90.00
_cell.angle_beta   90.00
_cell.angle_gamma   90.00
#
_symmetry.space_group_name_H-M   'P 1'
#
loop_
_entity.id
_entity.type
_entity.pdbx_description
1 polymer ?
#
loop_
_entity_poly.entity_id
_entity_poly.type
_entity_poly.pdbx_seq_one_letter_code
_entity_poly.pdbx_strand_id
1 'polypeptide(L)' 'MHADVIRESVALYQSDLIVAPFLKRAIPDDVWRAVRCLIVHPGPPGDRGPAALDWAILEGVA' A
#
# COMPACT_ATOMS: atom_id res chain seq x y z
N MET A 1 -0.54 -11.15 1.73
CA MET A 1 0.01 -11.78 0.51
C MET A 1 1.50 -11.97 0.69
N HIS A 2 2.06 -13.09 0.25
CA HIS A 2 3.52 -13.26 0.22
C HIS A 2 4.10 -12.50 -0.97
N ALA A 3 5.37 -12.10 -0.87
CA ALA A 3 6.03 -11.31 -1.90
C ALA A 3 6.00 -12.02 -3.27
N ASP A 4 6.14 -13.34 -3.28
CA ASP A 4 6.20 -14.14 -4.51
C ASP A 4 4.87 -14.12 -5.26
N VAL A 5 3.74 -14.16 -4.54
CA VAL A 5 2.40 -14.03 -5.14
C VAL A 5 2.20 -12.64 -5.76
N ILE A 6 2.79 -11.59 -5.18
CA ILE A 6 2.72 -10.23 -5.76
C ILE A 6 3.49 -10.21 -7.08
N ARG A 7 4.71 -10.74 -7.10
CA ARG A 7 5.55 -10.80 -8.30
C ARG A 7 4.91 -11.60 -9.41
N GLU A 8 4.37 -12.77 -9.09
CA GLU A 8 3.67 -13.63 -10.04
C GLU A 8 2.48 -12.89 -10.65
N SER A 9 1.64 -12.26 -9.82
CA SER A 9 0.48 -11.51 -10.33
C SER A 9 0.87 -10.36 -11.25
N VAL A 10 1.95 -9.65 -10.95
CA VAL A 10 2.44 -8.54 -11.78
C VAL A 10 3.01 -9.05 -13.10
N ALA A 11 3.75 -10.16 -13.08
CA ALA A 11 4.29 -10.78 -14.29
C ALA A 11 3.18 -11.32 -15.21
N LEU A 12 2.12 -11.91 -14.63
CA LEU A 12 0.99 -12.45 -15.39
C LEU A 12 0.10 -11.36 -15.98
N TYR A 13 -0.18 -10.30 -15.21
CA TYR A 13 -1.13 -9.28 -15.64
C TYR A 13 -0.47 -8.13 -16.42
N GLN A 14 0.86 -7.98 -16.31
CA GLN A 14 1.64 -6.92 -16.95
C GLN A 14 1.05 -5.52 -16.69
N SER A 15 0.69 -5.24 -15.44
CA SER A 15 0.00 -4.00 -15.05
C SER A 15 0.84 -2.75 -15.33
N ASP A 16 0.23 -1.72 -15.90
CA ASP A 16 0.83 -0.38 -15.97
C ASP A 16 0.72 0.40 -14.63
N LEU A 17 -0.25 0.01 -13.79
CA LEU A 17 -0.55 0.66 -12.50
C LEU A 17 -1.03 -0.37 -11.48
N ILE A 18 -0.57 -0.25 -10.24
CA ILE A 18 -1.05 -1.00 -9.09
C ILE A 18 -1.71 -0.03 -8.11
N VAL A 19 -2.94 -0.34 -7.69
CA VAL A 19 -3.64 0.36 -6.62
C VAL A 19 -3.72 -0.58 -5.42
N ALA A 20 -3.21 -0.14 -4.28
CA ALA A 20 -3.29 -0.85 -3.00
C ALA A 20 -4.28 -0.12 -2.08
N PRO A 21 -5.59 -0.40 -2.19
CA PRO A 21 -6.61 0.25 -1.37
C PRO A 21 -6.56 -0.20 0.09
N PHE A 22 -6.01 -1.39 0.34
CA PHE A 22 -5.79 -1.92 1.67
C PHE A 22 -4.56 -2.84 1.68
N LEU A 23 -3.57 -2.52 2.51
CA LEU A 23 -2.28 -3.19 2.49
C LEU A 23 -1.84 -3.57 3.91
N LYS A 24 -1.57 -4.85 4.14
CA LYS A 24 -1.06 -5.37 5.43
C LYS A 24 0.44 -5.62 5.46
N ARG A 25 1.10 -5.68 4.31
CA ARG A 25 2.55 -5.91 4.15
C ARG A 25 3.04 -5.06 2.99
N ALA A 26 4.26 -4.55 3.08
CA ALA A 26 4.84 -3.71 2.02
C ALA A 26 4.81 -4.42 0.64
N ILE A 27 4.62 -3.63 -0.41
CA ILE A 27 4.85 -4.08 -1.78
C ILE A 27 6.37 -4.32 -1.93
N PRO A 28 6.82 -5.43 -2.53
CA PRO A 28 8.23 -5.69 -2.76
C PRO A 28 8.89 -4.58 -3.57
N ASP A 29 10.14 -4.31 -3.25
CA ASP A 29 10.92 -3.18 -3.76
C ASP A 29 11.28 -3.30 -5.22
N ASP A 30 11.48 -4.50 -5.73
CA ASP A 30 11.58 -4.76 -7.15
C ASP A 30 10.28 -4.41 -7.90
N VAL A 31 9.12 -4.60 -7.27
CA VAL A 31 7.82 -4.34 -7.90
C VAL A 31 7.52 -2.85 -7.99
N TRP A 32 7.55 -2.10 -6.88
CA TRP A 32 7.21 -0.67 -6.94
C TRP A 32 8.25 0.20 -7.65
N ARG A 33 9.48 -0.30 -7.82
CA ARG A 33 10.49 0.33 -8.67
C ARG A 33 10.22 0.12 -10.16
N ALA A 34 9.60 -1.01 -10.54
CA ALA A 34 9.33 -1.36 -11.94
C ALA A 34 7.95 -0.88 -12.41
N VAL A 35 6.94 -0.91 -11.55
CA VAL A 35 5.56 -0.54 -11.87
C VAL A 35 5.09 0.54 -10.90
N ARG A 36 4.34 1.53 -11.41
CA ARG A 36 3.80 2.59 -10.55
C ARG A 36 2.81 1.99 -9.55
N CYS A 37 3.06 2.24 -8.26
CA CYS A 37 2.20 1.80 -7.17
C CYS A 37 1.60 3.00 -6.43
N LEU A 38 0.28 3.00 -6.26
CA LEU A 38 -0.45 3.98 -5.46
C LEU A 38 -1.04 3.28 -4.22
N ILE A 39 -0.64 3.74 -3.04
CA ILE A 39 -1.12 3.22 -1.76
C ILE A 39 -2.13 4.21 -1.19
N VAL A 40 -3.30 3.72 -0.80
CA VAL A 40 -4.26 4.51 -0.06
C VAL A 40 -3.85 4.52 1.41
N HIS A 41 -3.52 5.70 1.92
CA HIS A 41 -3.27 5.93 3.34
C HIS A 41 -4.51 6.61 3.96
N PRO A 42 -5.13 6.04 5.01
CA PRO A 42 -6.33 6.60 5.60
C PRO A 42 -5.99 7.69 6.64
N GLY A 43 -5.27 8.71 6.19
CA GLY A 43 -4.82 9.86 6.98
C GLY A 43 -4.41 11.03 6.08
N PRO A 44 -4.26 12.24 6.61
CA PRO A 44 -3.88 13.42 5.84
C PRO A 44 -2.44 13.34 5.31
N PRO A 45 -2.05 14.21 4.34
CA PRO A 45 -0.67 14.25 3.83
C PRO A 45 0.35 14.46 4.96
N GLY A 46 1.36 13.59 5.02
CA GLY A 46 2.39 13.61 6.05
C GLY A 46 2.18 12.59 7.17
N ASP A 47 0.94 12.13 7.39
CA ASP A 47 0.64 11.05 8.31
C ASP A 47 1.18 9.70 7.79
N ARG A 48 1.65 8.84 8.71
CA ARG A 48 2.34 7.59 8.38
C ARG A 48 2.07 6.52 9.43
N GLY A 49 2.01 5.27 9.00
CA GLY A 49 1.92 4.11 9.87
C GLY A 49 0.67 3.28 9.59
N PRO A 50 0.57 2.08 10.19
CA PRO A 50 -0.44 1.09 9.83
C PRO A 50 -1.83 1.31 10.45
N ALA A 51 -1.99 2.30 11.34
CA ALA A 51 -3.18 2.46 12.19
C ALA A 51 -3.63 3.94 12.29
N ALA A 52 -3.56 4.67 11.17
CA ALA A 52 -3.85 6.11 11.14
C ALA A 52 -5.23 6.47 11.71
N LEU A 53 -6.27 5.71 11.35
CA LEU A 53 -7.63 5.94 11.86
C LEU A 53 -7.75 5.65 13.36
N ASP A 54 -7.13 4.57 13.84
CA ASP A 54 -7.15 4.22 15.26
C ASP A 54 -6.53 5.35 16.09
N TRP A 55 -5.38 5.88 15.65
CA TRP A 55 -4.73 7.04 16.29
C TRP A 55 -5.58 8.29 16.20
N ALA A 56 -6.17 8.60 15.04
CA ALA A 56 -7.01 9.78 14.89
C ALA A 56 -8.21 9.77 15.85
N ILE A 57 -8.81 8.60 16.07
CA ILE A 57 -9.90 8.41 17.04
C ILE A 57 -9.40 8.55 18.47
N LEU A 58 -8.28 7.91 18.82
CA LEU A 58 -7.70 7.94 20.17
C LEU A 58 -7.27 9.35 20.58
N GLU A 59 -6.73 10.13 19.65
CA GLU A 59 -6.26 11.50 19.87
C GLU A 59 -7.36 12.55 19.71
N GLY A 60 -8.55 12.17 19.21
CA GLY A 60 -9.68 13.06 19.02
C GLY A 60 -9.50 14.08 17.89
N VAL A 61 -8.77 13.71 16.83
CA VAL A 61 -8.41 14.58 15.69
C VAL A 61 -9.18 14.23 14.40
N ALA A 62 -10.42 13.75 14.55
CA ALA A 62 -11.28 13.36 13.43
C ALA A 62 -11.74 14.54 12.55
#